data_AF-A0A7D8UC80-F1
#
_entry.id   AF-A0A7D8UC80-F1
#
_cell.length_a   1.000
_cell.length_b   1.000
_cell.length_c   1.000
_cell.angle_alpha   90.00
_cell.angle_beta   90.00
_cell.angle_gamma   90.00
#
_symmetry.space_group_name_H-M   'P 1'
#
loop_
_entity.id
_entity.type
_entity.pdbx_description
1 polymer ?
#
loop_
_entity_poly.entity_id
_entity_poly.type
_entity_poly.pdbx_seq_one_letter_code
_entity_poly.pdbx_strand_id
1 'polypeptide(L)'
;MEIVLYRLPWITRSFVLTLICLAGCGGSSVPFNDDSQDAEKFATLIKQVVAESVADARKSKEPADQIRLIADAVKGDNKPVGAYGEIYSRLGAAANELAEACERADGPTPDMSKKLDDLLAIADELPGSVTVDEEPRL
;
A
#
# COMPACT_ATOMS: atom_id res chain seq x y z
N MET A 1 30.41 60.96 20.92
CA MET A 1 29.31 60.44 20.08
C MET A 1 29.56 58.95 19.91
N GLU A 2 28.78 58.14 20.62
CA GLU A 2 28.75 56.69 20.47
C GLU A 2 27.85 56.34 19.27
N ILE A 3 28.30 55.44 18.39
CA ILE A 3 27.44 54.37 17.86
C ILE A 3 28.24 53.07 17.85
N VAL A 4 27.56 52.08 18.43
CA VAL A 4 27.92 50.74 18.88
C VAL A 4 27.80 49.72 17.74
N LEU A 5 28.70 48.72 17.77
CA LEU A 5 28.64 47.30 17.32
C LEU A 5 27.71 46.91 16.13
N TYR A 6 28.10 46.03 15.19
CA TYR A 6 28.19 44.58 15.40
C TYR A 6 29.09 43.89 14.35
N ARG A 7 29.93 42.98 14.84
CA ARG A 7 30.48 41.84 14.09
C ARG A 7 29.34 40.91 13.66
N LEU A 8 29.42 40.31 12.48
CA LEU A 8 29.24 38.85 12.34
C LEU A 8 29.74 38.40 10.95
N PRO A 9 30.79 37.56 10.90
CA PRO A 9 31.29 37.00 9.66
C PRO A 9 30.64 35.59 9.46
N TRP A 10 30.64 35.07 8.23
CA TRP A 10 30.47 33.63 7.89
C TRP A 10 29.06 33.03 7.81
N ILE A 11 28.19 33.42 6.87
CA ILE A 11 27.13 32.49 6.41
C ILE A 11 26.84 32.72 4.92
N THR A 12 27.77 32.38 4.03
CA THR A 12 27.52 32.37 2.57
C THR A 12 27.75 31.01 1.92
N ARG A 13 27.91 29.93 2.70
CA ARG A 13 28.08 28.57 2.18
C ARG A 13 27.38 27.53 3.05
N SER A 14 26.06 27.52 3.01
CA SER A 14 25.18 26.40 3.39
C SER A 14 23.78 26.72 2.84
N PHE A 15 23.67 27.03 1.55
CA PHE A 15 23.04 26.12 0.58
C PHE A 15 23.00 24.66 1.05
N VAL A 16 21.82 24.05 0.94
CA VAL A 16 21.51 22.63 1.18
C VAL A 16 21.14 22.28 2.64
N LEU A 17 19.98 21.63 2.84
CA LEU A 17 19.55 20.85 4.02
C LEU A 17 18.73 21.49 5.17
N THR A 18 17.70 22.31 4.93
CA THR A 18 16.67 22.53 5.99
C THR A 18 15.25 22.85 5.50
N LEU A 19 14.74 22.22 4.43
CA LEU A 19 13.39 22.53 3.94
C LEU A 19 12.60 21.39 3.29
N ILE A 20 12.85 20.11 3.62
CA ILE A 20 12.00 18.99 3.16
C ILE A 20 11.84 17.92 4.25
N CYS A 21 11.29 18.27 5.40
CA CYS A 21 10.78 17.30 6.39
C CYS A 21 9.31 17.60 6.74
N LEU A 22 8.48 17.87 5.73
CA LEU A 22 7.03 18.02 5.86
C LEU A 22 6.23 17.16 4.86
N ALA A 23 6.87 16.26 4.11
CA ALA A 23 6.20 15.34 3.18
C ALA A 23 6.10 13.92 3.75
N GLY A 24 5.75 13.80 5.03
CA GLY A 24 5.73 12.51 5.73
C GLY A 24 4.68 12.45 6.83
N CYS A 25 3.44 12.81 6.50
CA CYS A 25 2.23 12.33 7.19
C CYS A 25 1.01 12.73 6.35
N GLY A 26 0.95 12.24 5.11
CA GLY A 26 -0.26 12.30 4.30
C GLY A 26 -1.21 11.19 4.70
N GLY A 27 -1.57 11.11 5.98
CA GLY A 27 -2.67 10.28 6.43
C GLY A 27 -3.95 10.86 5.84
N SER A 28 -4.33 10.40 4.65
CA SER A 28 -5.67 10.63 4.13
C SER A 28 -6.63 9.85 5.03
N SER A 29 -7.03 10.48 6.13
CA SER A 29 -8.16 10.03 6.94
C SER A 29 -9.40 10.17 6.06
N VAL A 30 -9.75 9.09 5.38
CA VAL A 30 -11.04 8.96 4.73
C VAL A 30 -12.08 9.09 5.85
N PRO A 31 -13.03 10.04 5.79
CA PRO A 31 -14.06 10.13 6.81
C PRO A 31 -14.87 8.84 6.76
N PHE A 32 -14.75 8.03 7.81
CA PHE A 32 -15.65 6.89 8.05
C PHE A 32 -17.03 7.47 8.37
N ASN A 33 -17.84 7.68 7.33
CA ASN A 33 -19.25 7.98 7.45
C ASN A 33 -20.01 6.66 7.31
N ASP A 34 -20.62 6.24 8.42
CA ASP A 34 -21.47 5.05 8.55
C ASP A 34 -22.81 5.23 7.78
N ASP A 35 -23.50 4.11 7.53
CA ASP A 35 -24.88 3.94 7.03
C ASP A 35 -25.13 3.57 5.55
N SER A 36 -24.16 3.03 4.84
CA SER A 36 -24.37 2.04 3.75
C SER A 36 -23.06 1.81 3.02
N GLN A 37 -22.28 0.83 3.48
CA GLN A 37 -21.12 0.42 2.70
C GLN A 37 -21.60 -0.23 1.41
N ASP A 38 -21.58 0.58 0.36
CA ASP A 38 -21.77 0.14 -1.00
C ASP A 38 -20.78 -1.01 -1.28
N ALA A 39 -21.32 -2.23 -1.38
CA ALA A 39 -20.54 -3.43 -1.55
C ALA A 39 -19.68 -3.38 -2.82
N GLU A 40 -20.09 -2.62 -3.85
CA GLU A 40 -19.31 -2.42 -5.07
C GLU A 40 -18.15 -1.44 -4.85
N LYS A 41 -18.36 -0.37 -4.07
CA LYS A 41 -17.26 0.54 -3.70
C LYS A 41 -16.21 -0.18 -2.87
N PHE A 42 -16.63 -0.98 -1.89
CA PHE A 42 -15.70 -1.80 -1.11
C PHE A 42 -14.98 -2.80 -2.01
N ALA A 43 -15.68 -3.49 -2.91
CA ALA A 43 -15.07 -4.43 -3.85
C ALA A 43 -14.03 -3.76 -4.77
N THR A 44 -14.34 -2.57 -5.28
CA THR A 44 -13.42 -1.77 -6.11
C THR A 44 -12.17 -1.39 -5.31
N LEU A 45 -12.34 -0.98 -4.04
CA LEU A 45 -11.22 -0.69 -3.14
C LEU A 45 -10.35 -1.92 -2.90
N ILE A 46 -10.95 -3.08 -2.62
CA ILE A 46 -10.19 -4.33 -2.44
C ILE A 46 -9.41 -4.68 -3.72
N LYS A 47 -10.02 -4.51 -4.90
CA LYS A 47 -9.35 -4.75 -6.18
C LYS A 47 -8.12 -3.86 -6.37
N GLN A 48 -8.25 -2.57 -6.03
CA GLN A 48 -7.13 -1.62 -6.05
C GLN A 48 -6.02 -2.03 -5.07
N VAL A 49 -6.38 -2.34 -3.81
CA VAL A 49 -5.43 -2.77 -2.76
C VAL A 49 -4.66 -4.00 -3.21
N VAL A 50 -5.33 -4.99 -3.83
CA VAL A 50 -4.64 -6.19 -4.34
C VAL A 50 -3.63 -5.83 -5.41
N ALA A 51 -4.01 -5.00 -6.38
CA ALA A 51 -3.14 -4.67 -7.49
C ALA A 51 -1.91 -3.87 -7.04
N GLU A 52 -2.09 -2.88 -6.15
CA GLU A 52 -1.00 -2.12 -5.54
C GLU A 52 -0.08 -3.03 -4.71
N SER A 53 -0.66 -3.84 -3.81
CA SER A 53 0.10 -4.75 -2.95
C SER A 53 0.88 -5.79 -3.76
N VAL A 54 0.32 -6.29 -4.87
CA VAL A 54 1.00 -7.20 -5.79
C VAL A 54 2.13 -6.49 -6.53
N ALA A 55 1.92 -5.27 -7.03
CA ALA A 55 2.95 -4.49 -7.70
C ALA A 55 4.12 -4.17 -6.75
N ASP A 56 3.82 -3.84 -5.50
CA ASP A 56 4.81 -3.56 -4.46
C ASP A 56 5.53 -4.84 -4.01
N ALA A 57 4.81 -5.95 -3.83
CA ALA A 57 5.41 -7.25 -3.50
C ALA A 57 6.46 -7.69 -4.53
N ARG A 58 6.25 -7.41 -5.83
CA ARG A 58 7.21 -7.74 -6.90
C ARG A 58 8.53 -6.98 -6.79
N LYS A 59 8.50 -5.78 -6.20
CA LYS A 59 9.65 -4.87 -6.09
C LYS A 59 10.25 -4.86 -4.68
N SER A 60 9.52 -5.37 -3.69
CA SER A 60 9.87 -5.33 -2.29
C SER A 60 10.92 -6.37 -1.91
N LYS A 61 11.75 -6.03 -0.91
CA LYS A 61 12.61 -7.00 -0.20
C LYS A 61 11.84 -7.79 0.86
N GLU A 62 10.66 -7.30 1.23
CA GLU A 62 9.74 -7.87 2.21
C GLU A 62 8.36 -8.06 1.54
N PRO A 63 8.24 -9.04 0.63
CA PRO A 63 6.99 -9.27 -0.11
C PRO A 63 5.86 -9.78 0.79
N ALA A 64 6.19 -10.51 1.86
CA ALA A 64 5.22 -11.02 2.84
C ALA A 64 4.36 -9.89 3.44
N ASP A 65 4.99 -8.76 3.78
CA ASP A 65 4.31 -7.63 4.41
C ASP A 65 3.35 -6.94 3.44
N GLN A 66 3.74 -6.80 2.18
CA GLN A 66 2.87 -6.25 1.14
C GLN A 66 1.65 -7.16 0.91
N ILE A 67 1.86 -8.48 0.87
CA ILE A 67 0.78 -9.45 0.67
C ILE A 67 -0.16 -9.50 1.89
N ARG A 68 0.34 -9.27 3.11
CA ARG A 68 -0.49 -9.20 4.32
C ARG A 68 -1.52 -8.08 4.29
N LEU A 69 -1.20 -6.95 3.66
CA LEU A 69 -2.15 -5.84 3.49
C LEU A 69 -3.44 -6.31 2.79
N ILE A 70 -3.32 -7.25 1.84
CA ILE A 70 -4.46 -7.85 1.16
C ILE A 70 -5.31 -8.66 2.15
N ALA A 71 -4.68 -9.52 2.95
CA ALA A 71 -5.37 -10.36 3.92
C ALA A 71 -6.07 -9.53 5.00
N ASP A 72 -5.44 -8.46 5.46
CA ASP A 72 -5.99 -7.54 6.46
C ASP A 72 -7.15 -6.73 5.89
N ALA A 73 -7.03 -6.23 4.65
CA ALA A 73 -8.08 -5.47 3.98
C ALA A 73 -9.39 -6.27 3.83
N VAL A 74 -9.31 -7.58 3.53
CA VAL A 74 -10.51 -8.43 3.41
C VAL A 74 -11.01 -9.04 4.72
N LYS A 75 -10.23 -8.95 5.80
CA LYS A 75 -10.60 -9.41 7.15
C LYS A 75 -11.18 -8.31 8.03
N GLY A 76 -11.06 -7.05 7.64
CA GLY A 76 -11.54 -5.92 8.44
C GLY A 76 -12.98 -6.10 8.93
N ASP A 77 -13.23 -5.74 10.19
CA ASP A 77 -14.53 -5.88 10.87
C ASP A 77 -15.67 -5.17 10.15
N ASN A 78 -15.32 -4.22 9.28
CA ASN A 78 -16.20 -3.40 8.46
C ASN A 78 -16.36 -3.95 7.04
N LYS A 79 -16.34 -5.27 6.83
CA LYS A 79 -16.57 -5.87 5.50
C LYS A 79 -18.07 -5.96 5.21
N PRO A 80 -18.56 -5.47 4.06
CA PRO A 80 -19.95 -5.67 3.67
C PRO A 80 -20.23 -7.16 3.43
N VAL A 81 -21.26 -7.69 4.08
CA VAL A 81 -21.78 -9.04 3.85
C VAL A 81 -22.62 -8.99 2.58
N GLY A 82 -22.25 -9.75 1.54
CA GLY A 82 -22.95 -9.67 0.26
C GLY A 82 -22.31 -10.46 -0.86
N ALA A 83 -22.61 -10.05 -2.10
CA ALA A 83 -22.33 -10.79 -3.35
C ALA A 83 -20.86 -11.23 -3.54
N TYR A 84 -19.90 -10.51 -2.95
CA TYR A 84 -18.46 -10.75 -3.13
C TYR A 84 -17.82 -11.50 -1.94
N GLY A 85 -18.61 -11.95 -0.95
CA GLY A 85 -18.10 -12.57 0.28
C GLY A 85 -17.22 -13.80 0.04
N GLU A 86 -17.56 -14.63 -0.94
CA GLU A 86 -16.77 -15.80 -1.32
C GLU A 86 -15.42 -15.38 -1.95
N ILE A 87 -15.43 -14.37 -2.82
CA ILE A 87 -14.22 -13.82 -3.45
C ILE A 87 -13.28 -13.27 -2.38
N TYR A 88 -13.78 -12.50 -1.41
CA TYR A 88 -12.98 -12.01 -0.29
C TYR A 88 -12.36 -13.13 0.54
N SER A 89 -13.08 -14.25 0.70
CA SER A 89 -12.60 -15.41 1.47
C SER A 89 -11.49 -16.15 0.72
N ARG A 90 -11.66 -16.37 -0.59
CA ARG A 90 -10.62 -16.93 -1.47
C ARG A 90 -9.38 -16.05 -1.51
N LEU A 91 -9.57 -14.74 -1.67
CA LEU A 91 -8.49 -13.76 -1.71
C LEU A 91 -7.70 -13.75 -0.39
N GLY A 92 -8.41 -13.67 0.74
CA GLY A 92 -7.77 -13.68 2.06
C GLY A 92 -7.02 -14.98 2.37
N ALA A 93 -7.58 -16.12 1.97
CA ALA A 93 -6.92 -17.42 2.12
C ALA A 93 -5.64 -17.51 1.27
N ALA A 94 -5.72 -17.14 -0.01
CA ALA A 94 -4.59 -17.17 -0.93
C ALA A 94 -3.48 -16.18 -0.51
N ALA A 95 -3.84 -14.97 -0.08
CA ALA A 95 -2.89 -13.98 0.41
C ALA A 95 -2.20 -14.46 1.68
N ASN A 96 -2.94 -15.04 2.63
CA ASN A 96 -2.35 -15.57 3.87
C ASN A 96 -1.41 -16.75 3.60
N GLU A 97 -1.81 -17.70 2.73
CA GLU A 97 -0.95 -18.83 2.35
C GLU A 97 0.34 -18.35 1.69
N LEU A 98 0.23 -17.35 0.80
CA LEU A 98 1.38 -16.77 0.12
C LEU A 98 2.30 -16.05 1.10
N ALA A 99 1.76 -15.20 1.99
CA ALA A 99 2.55 -14.51 3.01
C ALA A 99 3.28 -15.50 3.92
N GLU A 100 2.61 -16.55 4.40
CA GLU A 100 3.25 -17.61 5.20
C GLU A 100 4.33 -18.37 4.41
N ALA A 101 4.15 -18.57 3.11
CA ALA A 101 5.17 -19.19 2.26
C ALA A 101 6.41 -18.29 2.13
N CYS A 102 6.22 -16.97 2.05
CA CYS A 102 7.33 -16.01 2.05
C CYS A 102 8.10 -16.05 3.37
N GLU A 103 7.40 -16.07 4.51
CA GLU A 103 8.04 -16.04 5.83
C GLU A 103 8.77 -17.33 6.18
N ARG A 104 8.27 -18.47 5.70
CA ARG A 104 8.91 -19.77 5.91
C ARG A 104 10.09 -20.03 4.97
N ALA A 105 10.32 -19.18 3.98
CA ALA A 105 11.44 -19.35 3.08
C ALA A 105 12.75 -18.97 3.79
N ASP A 106 13.51 -19.98 4.23
CA ASP A 106 14.89 -19.79 4.69
C ASP A 106 15.80 -19.48 3.48
N GLY A 107 15.95 -18.20 3.15
CA GLY A 107 16.84 -17.73 2.08
C GLY A 107 16.16 -16.83 1.04
N PRO A 108 16.62 -16.82 -0.22
CA PRO A 108 16.00 -16.01 -1.26
C PRO A 108 14.53 -16.38 -1.39
N THR A 109 13.66 -15.36 -1.40
CA THR A 109 12.23 -15.57 -1.54
C THR A 109 11.95 -16.41 -2.79
N PRO A 110 11.13 -17.47 -2.72
CA PRO A 110 10.80 -18.28 -3.88
C PRO A 110 10.21 -17.39 -4.99
N ASP A 111 10.28 -17.85 -6.24
CA ASP A 111 9.57 -17.17 -7.33
C ASP A 111 8.06 -17.24 -7.06
N MET A 112 7.48 -16.09 -6.75
CA MET A 112 6.07 -15.93 -6.42
C MET A 112 5.28 -15.36 -7.59
N SER A 113 5.89 -15.14 -8.75
CA SER A 113 5.25 -14.44 -9.88
C SER A 113 3.88 -15.03 -10.19
N LYS A 114 3.81 -16.37 -10.30
CA LYS A 114 2.56 -17.09 -10.53
C LYS A 114 1.54 -16.90 -9.40
N LYS A 115 1.96 -17.01 -8.13
CA LYS A 115 1.05 -16.85 -6.99
C LYS A 115 0.52 -15.42 -6.87
N LEU A 116 1.33 -14.42 -7.26
CA LEU A 116 0.93 -13.03 -7.34
C LEU A 116 -0.04 -12.78 -8.51
N ASP A 117 0.17 -13.42 -9.66
CA ASP A 117 -0.79 -13.40 -10.77
C ASP A 117 -2.12 -14.08 -10.39
N ASP A 118 -2.08 -15.17 -9.63
CA ASP A 118 -3.28 -15.85 -9.12
C ASP A 118 -4.10 -14.93 -8.20
N LEU A 119 -3.45 -14.08 -7.39
CA LEU A 119 -4.13 -13.07 -6.56
C LEU A 119 -4.82 -12.01 -7.41
N LEU A 120 -4.16 -11.52 -8.47
CA LEU A 120 -4.75 -10.59 -9.42
C LEU A 120 -5.96 -11.22 -10.14
N ALA A 121 -5.84 -12.49 -10.55
CA ALA A 121 -6.93 -13.20 -11.22
C ALA A 121 -8.17 -13.36 -10.32
N ILE A 122 -7.99 -13.60 -9.02
CA ILE A 122 -9.10 -13.62 -8.06
C ILE A 122 -9.70 -12.21 -7.90
N ALA A 123 -8.87 -11.18 -7.81
CA ALA A 123 -9.34 -9.80 -7.69
C ALA A 123 -10.03 -9.27 -8.95
N ASP A 124 -9.72 -9.82 -10.14
CA ASP A 124 -10.40 -9.49 -11.38
C ASP A 124 -11.88 -9.90 -11.41
N GLU A 125 -12.28 -10.83 -10.53
CA GLU A 125 -13.69 -11.18 -10.30
C GLU A 125 -14.47 -10.03 -9.61
N LEU A 126 -13.77 -9.04 -9.02
CA LEU A 126 -14.39 -7.86 -8.39
C LEU A 126 -14.67 -6.75 -9.43
N PRO A 127 -15.74 -5.96 -9.22
CA PRO A 127 -16.04 -4.80 -10.06
C PRO A 127 -14.94 -3.72 -9.97
N GLY A 128 -14.94 -2.86 -10.99
CA GLY A 128 -14.02 -1.73 -11.08
C GLY A 128 -12.78 -2.01 -11.93
N SER A 129 -12.15 -0.92 -12.36
CA SER A 129 -10.87 -0.90 -13.07
C SER A 129 -9.79 -0.40 -12.13
N VAL A 130 -8.62 -1.03 -12.17
CA VAL A 130 -7.45 -0.60 -11.40
C VAL A 130 -6.60 0.32 -12.27
N THR A 131 -6.18 1.44 -11.70
CA THR A 131 -5.07 2.23 -12.23
C THR A 131 -3.90 2.09 -11.28
N VAL A 132 -2.90 1.31 -11.68
CA VAL A 132 -1.62 1.30 -10.97
C VAL A 132 -0.78 2.38 -11.63
N ASP A 133 -0.39 3.41 -10.88
CA ASP A 133 0.54 4.43 -11.36
C ASP A 133 1.89 3.75 -11.64
N GLU A 134 2.09 3.29 -12.88
CA GLU A 134 3.42 2.99 -13.37
C GLU A 134 4.18 4.32 -13.46
N GLU A 135 5.01 4.61 -12.46
CA GLU A 135 6.00 5.69 -12.59
C GLU A 135 6.70 5.58 -13.95
N PRO A 136 6.74 6.66 -14.75
CA PRO A 136 7.41 6.64 -16.04
C PRO A 136 8.89 6.40 -15.79
N ARG A 137 9.39 5.26 -16.26
CA ARG A 137 10.83 4.97 -16.28
C ARG A 137 11.52 6.03 -17.14
N LEU A 138 12.19 6.99 -16.50
CA LEU A 138 13.14 7.91 -17.11
C LEU A 138 14.51 7.25 -17.29
#